data_AF-A0A0V1H0S3-F1
#
_entry.id   AF-A0A0V1H0S3-F1
#
_cell.length_a   1.000
_cell.length_b   1.000
_cell.length_c   1.000
_cell.angle_alpha   90.00
_cell.angle_beta   90.00
_cell.angle_gamma   90.00
#
_symmetry.space_group_name_H-M   'P 1'
#
loop_
_entity.id
_entity.type
_entity.pdbx_description
1 polymer ?
#
loop_
_entity_poly.entity_id
_entity_poly.type
_entity_poly.pdbx_seq_one_letter_code
_entity_poly.pdbx_strand_id
1 'polypeptide(L)'
;MFLYRIVCLLHLMDVNICRDLSREHKQSVERFISQPIPSGGSMLAGKTVFITGASRGIGKAIALKVAQDGANVVVAAKTDSSHPKLEGTVHSAVEEINKAGGQGLACVVDVRKDESVENAVETAVKVFGGIDILVNNASAISLTGTQETSMKLFDLMNQINCRGTFLASKACIPYLKQSKNAHILNISPPLNMKPIWFKNHVAYTMAKYSMSMCVLGMSEELKPLNIAVNALWPRTAIWTAAMKMLAGGDEIAKRCRKVDIVADAAHAILTRDSRNFTGNFCIDEQVLREAGVTDFNQYSMVPGNELLIDLFLDESENNIGIDQINNRESSNASTDESTDRVSQIFTHFRKHITSELIDKTKGIYVFNIAGAEPSVWHIDLKSAKGSCGPGEPANGTNVDVWFNMSSGAFVSMFTGQLKPTVAFMSGKMKVKGNMGLAFKLEKVMNQIPKQS
;
A
#
# COMPACT_ATOMS: atom_id res chain seq x y z
N MET A 1 2.27 -32.98 -16.11
CA MET A 1 3.25 -32.08 -16.77
C MET A 1 3.06 -32.01 -18.30
N PHE A 2 2.58 -33.06 -18.98
CA PHE A 2 2.28 -33.02 -20.42
C PHE A 2 0.98 -32.24 -20.76
N LEU A 3 -0.05 -32.26 -19.90
CA LEU A 3 -1.29 -31.49 -20.10
C LEU A 3 -1.14 -29.97 -19.90
N TYR A 4 -0.23 -29.53 -19.02
CA TYR A 4 -0.05 -28.10 -18.70
C TYR A 4 0.59 -27.32 -19.87
N ARG A 5 1.43 -27.99 -20.68
CA ARG A 5 2.00 -27.42 -21.90
C ARG A 5 1.00 -27.33 -23.07
N ILE A 6 -0.07 -28.13 -23.05
CA ILE A 6 -1.12 -28.10 -24.07
C ILE A 6 -2.08 -26.92 -23.84
N VAL A 7 -2.37 -26.58 -22.58
CA VAL A 7 -3.27 -25.47 -22.23
C VAL A 7 -2.68 -24.10 -22.64
N CYS A 8 -1.37 -23.89 -22.49
CA CYS A 8 -0.73 -22.66 -22.95
C CYS A 8 -0.56 -22.56 -24.48
N LEU A 9 -0.52 -23.69 -25.20
CA LEU A 9 -0.48 -23.68 -26.66
C LEU A 9 -1.87 -23.42 -27.28
N LEU A 10 -2.96 -23.78 -26.58
CA LEU A 10 -4.34 -23.65 -27.08
C LEU A 10 -4.90 -22.22 -26.98
N HIS A 11 -4.28 -21.31 -26.21
CA HIS A 11 -4.68 -19.90 -26.17
C HIS A 11 -4.07 -19.04 -27.29
N LEU A 12 -3.15 -19.58 -28.10
CA LEU A 12 -2.42 -18.84 -29.15
C LEU A 12 -2.66 -19.39 -30.56
N MET A 13 -3.58 -20.34 -30.77
CA MET A 13 -3.86 -20.89 -32.08
C MET A 13 -5.36 -20.86 -32.38
N ASP A 14 -5.68 -20.27 -33.52
CA ASP A 14 -6.97 -20.22 -34.20
C ASP A 14 -7.95 -21.37 -33.88
N VAL A 15 -9.23 -21.01 -33.76
CA VAL A 15 -10.38 -21.84 -33.36
C VAL A 15 -10.65 -23.06 -34.28
N ASN A 16 -9.81 -23.32 -35.28
CA ASN A 16 -10.00 -24.41 -36.24
C ASN A 16 -9.32 -25.75 -35.89
N ILE A 17 -8.57 -25.86 -34.79
CA ILE A 17 -7.94 -27.14 -34.33
C ILE A 17 -8.71 -27.76 -33.15
N CYS A 18 -10.04 -27.78 -33.20
CA CYS A 18 -10.86 -28.40 -32.14
C CYS A 18 -11.64 -29.65 -32.61
N ARG A 19 -11.15 -30.35 -33.64
CA ARG A 19 -11.79 -31.57 -34.17
C ARG A 19 -11.33 -32.87 -33.51
N ASP A 20 -10.15 -32.94 -32.89
CA ASP A 20 -9.55 -34.22 -32.47
C ASP A 20 -9.36 -34.43 -30.95
N LEU A 21 -9.96 -33.61 -30.08
CA LEU A 21 -9.98 -33.89 -28.65
C LEU A 21 -11.10 -34.87 -28.29
N SER A 22 -10.77 -35.97 -27.60
CA SER A 22 -11.74 -36.97 -27.17
C SER A 22 -12.83 -36.34 -26.27
N ARG A 23 -14.09 -36.80 -26.43
CA ARG A 23 -15.27 -36.28 -25.71
C ARG A 23 -15.07 -36.23 -24.18
N GLU A 24 -14.33 -37.17 -23.60
CA GLU A 24 -14.04 -37.21 -22.16
C GLU A 24 -13.15 -36.05 -21.68
N HIS A 25 -12.16 -35.62 -22.47
CA HIS A 25 -11.30 -34.50 -22.09
C HIS A 25 -12.02 -33.15 -22.15
N LYS A 26 -12.89 -32.95 -23.16
CA LYS A 26 -13.74 -31.74 -23.23
C LYS A 26 -14.68 -31.67 -22.03
N GLN A 27 -15.33 -32.78 -21.67
CA GLN A 27 -16.20 -32.85 -20.50
C GLN A 27 -15.49 -32.64 -19.16
N SER A 28 -14.22 -33.04 -19.02
CA SER A 28 -13.48 -32.91 -17.77
C SER A 28 -13.04 -31.45 -17.52
N VAL A 29 -12.60 -30.75 -18.57
CA VAL A 29 -12.24 -29.32 -18.49
C VAL A 29 -13.48 -28.45 -18.30
N GLU A 30 -14.58 -28.73 -19.01
CA GLU A 30 -15.85 -28.05 -18.81
C GLU A 30 -16.42 -28.30 -17.40
N ARG A 31 -16.29 -29.51 -16.85
CA ARG A 31 -16.69 -29.81 -15.45
C ARG A 31 -15.84 -29.08 -14.42
N PHE A 32 -14.57 -28.79 -14.70
CA PHE A 32 -13.70 -28.07 -13.75
C PHE A 32 -13.98 -26.56 -13.75
N ILE A 33 -14.36 -26.00 -14.90
CA ILE A 33 -14.71 -24.57 -15.06
C ILE A 33 -16.16 -24.29 -14.62
N SER A 34 -17.06 -25.27 -14.70
CA SER A 34 -18.49 -25.12 -14.39
C SER A 34 -18.90 -25.50 -12.97
N GLN A 35 -17.97 -25.86 -12.07
CA GLN A 35 -18.35 -26.11 -10.67
C GLN A 35 -18.71 -24.80 -9.98
N PRO A 36 -19.95 -24.62 -9.49
CA PRO A 36 -20.27 -23.52 -8.60
C PRO A 36 -19.47 -23.66 -7.31
N ILE A 37 -18.95 -22.55 -6.80
CA ILE A 37 -18.38 -22.49 -5.44
C ILE A 37 -19.47 -23.00 -4.48
N PRO A 38 -19.19 -23.97 -3.59
CA PRO A 38 -20.16 -24.37 -2.58
C PRO A 38 -20.51 -23.15 -1.73
N SER A 39 -21.75 -22.69 -1.85
CA SER A 39 -22.34 -21.76 -0.90
C SER A 39 -22.37 -22.44 0.47
N GLY A 40 -21.53 -21.98 1.40
CA GLY A 40 -21.64 -22.29 2.84
C GLY A 40 -21.00 -23.59 3.34
N GLY A 41 -19.82 -23.97 2.84
CA GLY A 41 -18.97 -24.97 3.50
C GLY A 41 -17.86 -24.30 4.32
N SER A 42 -17.69 -24.67 5.58
CA SER A 42 -16.70 -24.09 6.51
C SER A 42 -15.26 -24.49 6.16
N MET A 43 -14.64 -23.82 5.18
CA MET A 43 -13.37 -24.22 4.58
C MET A 43 -12.18 -24.25 5.56
N LEU A 44 -12.23 -23.41 6.60
CA LEU A 44 -11.21 -23.32 7.65
C LEU A 44 -11.68 -23.83 9.02
N ALA A 45 -12.78 -24.59 9.09
CA ALA A 45 -13.27 -25.15 10.35
C ALA A 45 -12.20 -26.00 11.05
N GLY A 46 -11.97 -25.68 12.34
CA GLY A 46 -10.99 -26.37 13.18
C GLY A 46 -9.52 -26.16 12.77
N LYS A 47 -9.25 -25.31 11.77
CA LYS A 47 -7.88 -24.94 11.38
C LYS A 47 -7.32 -23.91 12.34
N THR A 48 -6.05 -24.05 12.71
CA THR A 48 -5.38 -23.11 13.61
C THR A 48 -4.59 -22.07 12.83
N VAL A 49 -5.00 -20.81 12.97
CA VAL A 49 -4.43 -19.65 12.29
C VAL A 49 -3.68 -18.78 13.29
N PHE A 50 -2.36 -18.72 13.17
CA PHE A 50 -1.50 -17.87 13.98
C PHE A 50 -1.27 -16.52 13.28
N ILE A 51 -1.73 -15.41 13.86
CA ILE A 51 -1.68 -14.10 13.20
C ILE A 51 -0.90 -13.10 14.06
N THR A 52 0.22 -12.61 13.55
CA THR A 52 0.98 -11.55 14.21
C THR A 52 0.31 -10.19 13.99
N GLY A 53 0.18 -9.39 15.04
CA GLY A 53 -0.44 -8.06 14.98
C GLY A 53 -1.97 -8.07 14.80
N ALA A 54 -2.67 -9.11 15.25
CA ALA A 54 -4.11 -9.28 15.08
C ALA A 54 -5.02 -8.53 16.09
N SER A 55 -4.47 -7.68 16.98
CA SER A 55 -5.30 -6.95 17.94
C SER A 55 -6.15 -5.84 17.32
N ARG A 56 -5.86 -5.42 16.08
CA ARG A 56 -6.57 -4.36 15.35
C ARG A 56 -6.29 -4.40 13.83
N GLY A 57 -6.99 -3.55 13.08
CA GLY A 57 -6.71 -3.29 11.66
C GLY A 57 -6.83 -4.54 10.78
N ILE A 58 -5.96 -4.64 9.77
CA ILE A 58 -5.95 -5.73 8.78
C ILE A 58 -5.83 -7.10 9.46
N GLY A 59 -4.89 -7.27 10.40
CA GLY A 59 -4.71 -8.54 11.11
C GLY A 59 -5.97 -9.00 11.85
N LYS A 60 -6.69 -8.07 12.50
CA LYS A 60 -7.98 -8.39 13.16
C LYS A 60 -9.06 -8.74 12.13
N ALA A 61 -9.12 -8.03 11.00
CA ALA A 61 -10.10 -8.33 9.96
C ALA A 61 -9.90 -9.74 9.37
N ILE A 62 -8.64 -10.12 9.10
CA ILE A 62 -8.30 -11.50 8.68
C ILE A 62 -8.71 -12.50 9.76
N ALA A 63 -8.42 -12.22 11.03
CA ALA A 63 -8.81 -13.05 12.17
C ALA A 63 -10.32 -13.29 12.23
N LEU A 64 -11.13 -12.23 12.08
CA LEU A 64 -12.59 -12.33 12.08
C LEU A 64 -13.11 -13.09 10.86
N LYS A 65 -12.50 -12.88 9.69
CA LYS A 65 -12.91 -13.58 8.48
C LYS A 65 -12.72 -15.09 8.58
N VAL A 66 -11.55 -15.55 9.06
CA VAL A 66 -11.32 -16.99 9.25
C VAL A 66 -12.11 -17.56 10.43
N ALA A 67 -12.42 -16.75 11.45
CA ALA A 67 -13.27 -17.16 12.57
C ALA A 67 -14.71 -17.47 12.14
N GLN A 68 -15.24 -16.79 11.11
CA GLN A 68 -16.57 -17.08 10.53
C GLN A 68 -16.67 -18.51 9.98
N ASP A 69 -15.54 -19.11 9.58
CA ASP A 69 -15.47 -20.51 9.15
C ASP A 69 -15.33 -21.48 10.34
N GLY A 70 -15.29 -21.01 11.59
CA GLY A 70 -15.04 -21.84 12.77
C GLY A 70 -13.56 -22.19 12.99
N ALA A 71 -12.64 -21.34 12.52
CA ALA A 71 -11.20 -21.51 12.76
C ALA A 71 -10.82 -21.22 14.23
N ASN A 72 -9.73 -21.85 14.67
CA ASN A 72 -9.01 -21.45 15.87
C ASN A 72 -8.05 -20.31 15.51
N VAL A 73 -8.04 -19.21 16.25
CA VAL A 73 -7.26 -18.01 15.91
C VAL A 73 -6.39 -17.58 17.07
N VAL A 74 -5.08 -17.57 16.86
CA VAL A 74 -4.10 -17.07 17.83
C VAL A 74 -3.81 -15.60 17.52
N VAL A 75 -4.21 -14.74 18.44
CA VAL A 75 -4.00 -13.29 18.37
C VAL A 75 -2.67 -12.94 19.01
N ALA A 76 -1.60 -12.91 18.22
CA ALA A 76 -0.24 -12.63 18.70
C ALA A 76 0.10 -11.14 18.54
N ALA A 77 -0.11 -10.33 19.59
CA ALA A 77 0.19 -8.88 19.54
C ALA A 77 0.60 -8.31 20.90
N LYS A 78 1.25 -7.13 20.90
CA LYS A 78 1.82 -6.54 22.12
C LYS A 78 0.79 -5.91 23.08
N THR A 79 -0.37 -5.50 22.57
CA THR A 79 -1.32 -4.69 23.36
C THR A 79 -2.17 -5.57 24.27
N ASP A 80 -1.77 -5.66 25.52
CA ASP A 80 -2.48 -6.39 26.59
C ASP A 80 -3.61 -5.55 27.21
N SER A 81 -3.29 -4.33 27.62
CA SER A 81 -4.23 -3.38 28.23
C SER A 81 -4.60 -2.22 27.30
N SER A 82 -5.73 -1.56 27.60
CA SER A 82 -6.22 -0.42 26.82
C SER A 82 -5.16 0.68 26.69
N HIS A 83 -5.04 1.24 25.49
CA HIS A 83 -4.04 2.28 25.18
C HIS A 83 -4.74 3.56 24.70
N PRO A 84 -4.39 4.75 25.23
CA PRO A 84 -5.14 5.99 24.98
C PRO A 84 -5.14 6.46 23.52
N LYS A 85 -4.24 5.92 22.69
CA LYS A 85 -4.12 6.27 21.26
C LYS A 85 -4.43 5.12 20.29
N LEU A 86 -4.56 3.89 20.79
CA LEU A 86 -4.69 2.70 19.94
C LEU A 86 -5.83 1.84 20.48
N GLU A 87 -6.87 1.69 19.67
CA GLU A 87 -8.02 0.86 20.01
C GLU A 87 -7.68 -0.63 19.94
N GLY A 88 -8.39 -1.45 20.72
CA GLY A 88 -8.27 -2.90 20.73
C GLY A 88 -7.07 -3.44 21.51
N THR A 89 -7.29 -4.60 22.15
CA THR A 89 -6.27 -5.41 22.82
C THR A 89 -6.29 -6.83 22.25
N VAL A 90 -5.35 -7.68 22.65
CA VAL A 90 -5.42 -9.11 22.31
C VAL A 90 -6.71 -9.74 22.84
N HIS A 91 -7.18 -9.32 24.00
CA HIS A 91 -8.40 -9.85 24.65
C HIS A 91 -9.67 -9.40 23.95
N SER A 92 -9.80 -8.11 23.63
CA SER A 92 -10.99 -7.62 22.91
C SER A 92 -11.11 -8.23 21.52
N ALA A 93 -9.98 -8.47 20.84
CA ALA A 93 -9.98 -9.16 19.55
C ALA A 93 -10.44 -10.62 19.68
N VAL A 94 -10.02 -11.33 20.74
CA VAL A 94 -10.51 -12.69 21.03
C VAL A 94 -12.02 -12.72 21.31
N GLU A 95 -12.55 -11.74 22.04
CA GLU A 95 -14.00 -11.64 22.23
C GLU A 95 -14.77 -11.49 20.92
N GLU A 96 -14.27 -10.64 20.00
CA GLU A 96 -14.87 -10.47 18.67
C GLU A 96 -14.75 -11.75 17.82
N ILE A 97 -13.61 -12.45 17.87
CA ILE A 97 -13.37 -13.73 17.20
C ILE A 97 -14.35 -14.81 17.69
N ASN A 98 -14.52 -14.93 19.00
CA ASN A 98 -15.46 -15.90 19.60
C ASN A 98 -16.90 -15.59 19.20
N LYS A 99 -17.29 -14.30 19.15
CA LYS A 99 -18.60 -13.88 18.66
C LYS A 99 -18.81 -14.16 17.17
N ALA A 100 -17.74 -14.14 16.37
CA ALA A 100 -17.79 -14.46 14.95
C ALA A 100 -17.90 -15.97 14.64
N GLY A 101 -17.79 -16.84 15.67
CA GLY A 101 -17.95 -18.29 15.52
C GLY A 101 -16.64 -19.09 15.59
N GLY A 102 -15.49 -18.43 15.77
CA GLY A 102 -14.19 -19.09 15.93
C GLY A 102 -13.82 -19.33 17.39
N GLN A 103 -12.60 -19.82 17.61
CA GLN A 103 -12.00 -19.98 18.94
C GLN A 103 -10.73 -19.13 19.05
N GLY A 104 -10.80 -18.02 19.79
CA GLY A 104 -9.69 -17.09 19.96
C GLY A 104 -8.76 -17.46 21.12
N LEU A 105 -7.45 -17.34 20.90
CA LEU A 105 -6.41 -17.42 21.93
C LEU A 105 -5.61 -16.12 21.96
N ALA A 106 -5.63 -15.42 23.09
CA ALA A 106 -4.88 -14.18 23.28
C ALA A 106 -3.44 -14.49 23.67
N CYS A 107 -2.48 -14.02 22.89
CA CYS A 107 -1.05 -14.11 23.22
C CYS A 107 -0.41 -12.73 23.20
N VAL A 108 0.08 -12.28 24.35
CA VAL A 108 0.85 -11.02 24.46
C VAL A 108 2.23 -11.25 23.86
N VAL A 109 2.42 -10.81 22.61
CA VAL A 109 3.64 -11.10 21.83
C VAL A 109 4.30 -9.82 21.33
N ASP A 110 5.59 -9.71 21.61
CA ASP A 110 6.49 -8.78 20.93
C ASP A 110 7.36 -9.59 19.95
N VAL A 111 7.05 -9.52 18.65
CA VAL A 111 7.74 -10.29 17.59
C VAL A 111 9.23 -10.01 17.46
N ARG A 112 9.74 -9.00 18.19
CA ARG A 112 11.17 -8.68 18.26
C ARG A 112 11.92 -9.58 19.26
N LYS A 113 11.20 -10.34 20.10
CA LYS A 113 11.75 -11.18 21.17
C LYS A 113 11.49 -12.66 20.89
N ASP A 114 12.55 -13.45 20.91
CA ASP A 114 12.55 -14.87 20.46
C ASP A 114 11.65 -15.71 21.35
N GLU A 115 11.93 -15.69 22.65
CA GLU A 115 11.12 -16.38 23.66
C GLU A 115 9.65 -15.96 23.63
N SER A 116 9.35 -14.69 23.29
CA SER A 116 7.96 -14.22 23.22
C SER A 116 7.18 -14.88 22.09
N VAL A 117 7.84 -15.11 20.94
CA VAL A 117 7.23 -15.78 19.78
C VAL A 117 7.16 -17.29 20.03
N GLU A 118 8.26 -17.88 20.52
CA GLU A 118 8.36 -19.32 20.80
C GLU A 118 7.32 -19.75 21.84
N ASN A 119 7.20 -19.04 22.96
CA ASN A 119 6.20 -19.33 23.99
C ASN A 119 4.76 -19.24 23.46
N ALA A 120 4.46 -18.29 22.57
CA ALA A 120 3.13 -18.16 21.99
C ALA A 120 2.82 -19.29 21.01
N VAL A 121 3.80 -19.71 20.21
CA VAL A 121 3.68 -20.87 19.32
C VAL A 121 3.47 -22.15 20.13
N GLU A 122 4.25 -22.36 21.19
CA GLU A 122 4.06 -23.51 22.08
C GLU A 122 2.69 -23.50 22.75
N THR A 123 2.23 -22.33 23.20
CA THR A 123 0.90 -22.20 23.81
C THR A 123 -0.20 -22.51 22.81
N ALA A 124 -0.09 -22.01 21.57
CA ALA A 124 -1.02 -22.33 20.49
C ALA A 124 -1.12 -23.84 20.24
N VAL A 125 0.02 -24.52 20.19
CA VAL A 125 0.09 -25.98 19.97
C VAL A 125 -0.46 -26.75 21.16
N LYS A 126 -0.20 -26.30 22.40
CA LYS A 126 -0.77 -26.91 23.61
C LYS A 126 -2.30 -26.79 23.64
N VAL A 127 -2.85 -25.67 23.18
CA VAL A 127 -4.31 -25.40 23.22
C VAL A 127 -5.04 -26.03 22.04
N PHE A 128 -4.53 -25.92 20.82
CA PHE A 128 -5.23 -26.33 19.59
C PHE A 128 -4.62 -27.54 18.87
N GLY A 129 -3.52 -28.10 19.39
CA GLY A 129 -2.88 -29.31 18.87
C GLY A 129 -1.96 -29.10 17.66
N GLY A 130 -1.90 -27.89 17.09
CA GLY A 130 -1.06 -27.61 15.91
C GLY A 130 -1.26 -26.20 15.35
N ILE A 131 -0.58 -25.91 14.24
CA ILE A 131 -0.71 -24.66 13.47
C ILE A 131 -0.84 -25.05 11.99
N ASP A 132 -1.92 -24.60 11.34
CA ASP A 132 -2.15 -24.83 9.91
C ASP A 132 -1.73 -23.63 9.07
N ILE A 133 -1.86 -22.41 9.61
CA ILE A 133 -1.64 -21.17 8.87
C ILE A 133 -0.87 -20.18 9.75
N LEU A 134 0.16 -19.55 9.20
CA LEU A 134 0.80 -18.37 9.75
C LEU A 134 0.50 -17.15 8.88
N VAL A 135 0.03 -16.06 9.49
CA VAL A 135 -0.09 -14.75 8.83
C VAL A 135 0.87 -13.76 9.49
N ASN A 136 1.90 -13.37 8.73
CA ASN A 136 2.85 -12.33 9.13
C ASN A 136 2.29 -10.95 8.75
N ASN A 137 1.52 -10.36 9.67
CA ASN A 137 0.88 -9.06 9.50
C ASN A 137 1.53 -7.95 10.35
N ALA A 138 2.18 -8.29 11.48
CA ALA A 138 2.81 -7.28 12.34
C ALA A 138 3.81 -6.43 11.53
N SER A 139 3.69 -5.10 11.63
CA SER A 139 4.55 -4.17 10.91
C SER A 139 4.72 -2.84 11.65
N ALA A 140 5.84 -2.17 11.38
CA ALA A 140 6.12 -0.79 11.74
C ALA A 140 6.48 0.00 10.48
N ILE A 141 6.15 1.29 10.49
CA ILE A 141 6.28 2.19 9.35
C ILE A 141 6.82 3.55 9.80
N SER A 142 7.77 4.08 9.02
CA SER A 142 8.25 5.45 9.08
C SER A 142 8.62 5.89 7.67
N LEU A 143 7.98 6.94 7.16
CA LEU A 143 8.21 7.45 5.81
C LEU A 143 9.19 8.64 5.84
N THR A 144 10.42 8.33 6.26
CA THR A 144 11.51 9.30 6.43
C THR A 144 12.68 8.99 5.50
N GLY A 145 13.38 10.03 5.05
CA GLY A 145 14.64 9.90 4.31
C GLY A 145 15.78 9.35 5.18
N THR A 146 16.93 9.09 4.57
CA THR A 146 18.06 8.44 5.26
C THR A 146 18.59 9.24 6.45
N GLN A 147 18.68 10.57 6.35
CA GLN A 147 19.20 11.40 7.45
C GLN A 147 18.17 11.60 8.56
N GLU A 148 16.89 11.60 8.21
CA GLU A 148 15.76 11.80 9.13
C GLU A 148 15.39 10.52 9.88
N THR A 149 15.76 9.36 9.34
CA THR A 149 15.50 8.07 9.98
C THR A 149 16.49 7.81 11.09
N SER A 150 16.09 8.04 12.35
CA SER A 150 16.89 7.62 13.50
C SER A 150 17.15 6.11 13.48
N MET A 151 18.31 5.67 13.99
CA MET A 151 18.62 4.23 14.05
C MET A 151 17.63 3.45 14.92
N LYS A 152 17.04 4.07 15.93
CA LYS A 152 15.95 3.45 16.71
C LYS A 152 14.72 3.12 15.85
N LEU A 153 14.35 4.01 14.91
CA LEU A 153 13.24 3.76 13.98
C LEU A 153 13.63 2.74 12.91
N PHE A 154 14.86 2.82 12.40
CA PHE A 154 15.40 1.82 11.48
C PHE A 154 15.35 0.41 12.09
N ASP A 155 15.88 0.26 13.31
CA ASP A 155 15.89 -1.00 14.05
C ASP A 155 14.46 -1.46 14.34
N LEU A 156 13.56 -0.56 14.74
CA LEU A 156 12.17 -0.90 14.99
C LEU A 156 11.49 -1.50 13.76
N MET A 157 11.64 -0.86 12.59
CA MET A 157 11.08 -1.36 11.33
C MET A 157 11.67 -2.71 10.94
N ASN A 158 13.00 -2.85 10.99
CA ASN A 158 13.66 -4.11 10.62
C ASN A 158 13.39 -5.24 11.62
N GLN A 159 13.36 -4.95 12.92
CA GLN A 159 13.09 -5.95 13.94
C GLN A 159 11.65 -6.47 13.88
N ILE A 160 10.67 -5.61 13.56
CA ILE A 160 9.27 -6.04 13.46
C ILE A 160 8.99 -6.66 12.10
N ASN A 161 9.34 -5.99 11.00
CA ASN A 161 8.96 -6.40 9.66
C ASN A 161 9.83 -7.56 9.19
N CYS A 162 11.16 -7.38 9.14
CA CYS A 162 12.11 -8.39 8.65
C CYS A 162 12.26 -9.55 9.65
N ARG A 163 12.87 -9.25 10.79
CA ARG A 163 13.25 -10.25 11.80
C ARG A 163 12.02 -10.94 12.38
N GLY A 164 10.96 -10.19 12.70
CA GLY A 164 9.72 -10.73 13.23
C GLY A 164 9.05 -11.73 12.28
N THR A 165 8.98 -11.40 10.99
CA THR A 165 8.47 -12.33 9.95
C THR A 165 9.31 -13.59 9.88
N PHE A 166 10.64 -13.46 9.80
CA PHE A 166 11.52 -14.61 9.73
C PHE A 166 11.43 -15.50 10.97
N LEU A 167 11.43 -14.91 12.17
CA LEU A 167 11.34 -15.61 13.45
C LEU A 167 10.00 -16.34 13.61
N ALA A 168 8.88 -15.67 13.32
CA ALA A 168 7.55 -16.29 13.41
C ALA A 168 7.42 -17.46 12.43
N SER A 169 7.90 -17.30 11.19
CA SER A 169 7.97 -18.39 10.21
C SER A 169 8.82 -19.55 10.73
N LYS A 170 10.05 -19.28 11.19
CA LYS A 170 10.96 -20.28 11.78
C LYS A 170 10.29 -21.08 12.90
N ALA A 171 9.60 -20.40 13.82
CA ALA A 171 8.94 -21.04 14.96
C ALA A 171 7.71 -21.87 14.54
N CYS A 172 6.96 -21.45 13.52
CA CYS A 172 5.75 -22.15 13.08
C CYS A 172 6.03 -23.32 12.13
N ILE A 173 7.12 -23.29 11.35
CA ILE A 173 7.45 -24.32 10.33
C ILE A 173 7.40 -25.76 10.87
N PRO A 174 7.93 -26.10 12.06
CA PRO A 174 7.83 -27.46 12.61
C PRO A 174 6.40 -27.99 12.74
N TYR A 175 5.42 -27.10 12.98
CA TYR A 175 4.01 -27.46 13.13
C TYR A 175 3.27 -27.37 11.80
N LEU A 176 3.62 -26.42 10.93
CA LEU A 176 3.09 -26.32 9.58
C LEU A 176 3.38 -27.58 8.75
N LYS A 177 4.54 -28.23 8.96
CA LYS A 177 4.88 -29.54 8.35
C LYS A 177 3.84 -30.64 8.61
N GLN A 178 3.03 -30.51 9.67
CA GLN A 178 2.04 -31.49 10.09
C GLN A 178 0.64 -31.17 9.53
N SER A 179 0.44 -29.96 8.99
CA SER A 179 -0.82 -29.56 8.37
C SER A 179 -0.99 -30.17 6.98
N LYS A 180 -2.25 -30.48 6.65
CA LYS A 180 -2.63 -31.02 5.32
C LYS A 180 -2.68 -29.96 4.22
N ASN A 181 -2.81 -28.69 4.60
CA ASN A 181 -2.90 -27.55 3.68
C ASN A 181 -2.24 -26.34 4.35
N ALA A 182 -0.91 -26.36 4.43
CA ALA A 182 -0.15 -25.41 5.24
C ALA A 182 0.13 -24.11 4.49
N HIS A 183 -0.08 -22.96 5.13
CA HIS A 183 0.17 -21.65 4.52
C HIS A 183 0.98 -20.71 5.42
N ILE A 184 1.87 -19.95 4.80
CA ILE A 184 2.50 -18.74 5.33
C ILE A 184 2.09 -17.60 4.41
N LEU A 185 1.38 -16.61 4.97
CA LEU A 185 0.96 -15.41 4.24
C LEU A 185 1.63 -14.18 4.84
N ASN A 186 2.48 -13.52 4.05
CA ASN A 186 3.12 -12.28 4.45
C ASN A 186 2.32 -11.08 3.92
N ILE A 187 1.91 -10.17 4.78
CA ILE A 187 1.26 -8.92 4.33
C ILE A 187 2.36 -7.97 3.87
N SER A 188 2.86 -8.17 2.64
CA SER A 188 4.01 -7.46 2.08
C SER A 188 3.88 -7.28 0.56
N PRO A 189 4.52 -6.26 -0.03
CA PRO A 189 4.33 -5.89 -1.43
C PRO A 189 5.08 -6.81 -2.41
N PRO A 190 4.74 -6.77 -3.71
CA PRO A 190 5.65 -7.22 -4.76
C PRO A 190 7.03 -6.53 -4.68
N LEU A 191 8.08 -7.21 -5.14
CA LEU A 191 9.44 -6.67 -5.15
C LEU A 191 9.67 -5.77 -6.37
N ASN A 192 9.16 -4.53 -6.30
CA ASN A 192 9.35 -3.54 -7.36
C ASN A 192 10.69 -2.79 -7.22
N MET A 193 11.63 -3.07 -8.11
CA MET A 193 12.99 -2.51 -8.05
C MET A 193 13.15 -1.11 -8.68
N LYS A 194 12.04 -0.44 -9.03
CA LYS A 194 12.10 0.94 -9.54
C LYS A 194 12.62 1.90 -8.47
N PRO A 195 13.62 2.77 -8.78
CA PRO A 195 14.23 3.67 -7.79
C PRO A 195 13.26 4.61 -7.07
N ILE A 196 12.10 4.92 -7.67
CA ILE A 196 11.07 5.78 -7.07
C ILE A 196 10.62 5.27 -5.69
N TRP A 197 10.55 3.94 -5.52
CA TRP A 197 10.12 3.30 -4.29
C TRP A 197 11.18 3.26 -3.19
N PHE A 198 12.42 3.60 -3.52
CA PHE A 198 13.52 3.66 -2.56
C PHE A 198 13.84 5.12 -2.19
N LYS A 199 13.59 6.06 -3.11
CA LYS A 199 14.02 7.46 -3.03
C LYS A 199 13.63 8.17 -1.73
N ASN A 200 12.40 8.00 -1.24
CA ASN A 200 11.85 8.85 -0.17
C ASN A 200 11.77 8.16 1.21
N HIS A 201 11.91 6.84 1.27
CA HIS A 201 11.70 6.06 2.50
C HIS A 201 12.44 4.72 2.47
N VAL A 202 13.72 4.74 2.06
CA VAL A 202 14.53 3.54 1.80
C VAL A 202 14.53 2.55 2.96
N ALA A 203 14.58 3.02 4.21
CA ALA A 203 14.56 2.17 5.40
C ALA A 203 13.26 1.36 5.52
N TYR A 204 12.11 1.97 5.25
CA TYR A 204 10.83 1.28 5.25
C TYR A 204 10.71 0.33 4.05
N THR A 205 11.18 0.74 2.87
CA THR A 205 11.21 -0.11 1.67
C THR A 205 12.01 -1.38 1.92
N MET A 206 13.23 -1.25 2.48
CA MET A 206 14.06 -2.39 2.88
C MET A 206 13.32 -3.32 3.84
N ALA A 207 12.70 -2.76 4.88
CA ALA A 207 12.00 -3.54 5.91
C ALA A 207 10.75 -4.27 5.38
N LYS A 208 10.00 -3.69 4.43
CA LYS A 208 8.85 -4.39 3.80
C LYS A 208 9.30 -5.38 2.74
N TYR A 209 10.31 -5.05 1.94
CA TYR A 209 10.81 -5.93 0.89
C TYR A 209 11.50 -7.15 1.48
N SER A 210 12.11 -7.08 2.66
CA SER A 210 12.64 -8.26 3.33
C SER A 210 11.57 -9.30 3.70
N MET A 211 10.34 -8.88 4.03
CA MET A 211 9.22 -9.80 4.23
C MET A 211 8.89 -10.54 2.92
N SER A 212 8.93 -9.83 1.81
CA SER A 212 8.71 -10.36 0.45
C SER A 212 9.88 -11.23 -0.03
N MET A 213 11.11 -10.92 0.35
CA MET A 213 12.26 -11.78 0.12
C MET A 213 12.17 -13.09 0.91
N CYS A 214 11.56 -13.09 2.10
CA CYS A 214 11.23 -14.33 2.80
C CYS A 214 10.25 -15.19 1.99
N VAL A 215 9.31 -14.58 1.24
CA VAL A 215 8.43 -15.33 0.33
C VAL A 215 9.24 -16.03 -0.75
N LEU A 216 10.12 -15.31 -1.46
CA LEU A 216 10.96 -15.89 -2.50
C LEU A 216 11.80 -17.08 -2.00
N GLY A 217 12.46 -16.92 -0.85
CA GLY A 217 13.32 -17.96 -0.30
C GLY A 217 12.53 -19.15 0.24
N MET A 218 11.56 -18.89 1.12
CA MET A 218 10.84 -19.95 1.83
C MET A 218 9.86 -20.69 0.92
N SER A 219 9.32 -20.07 -0.15
CA SER A 219 8.44 -20.77 -1.08
C SER A 219 9.14 -21.93 -1.79
N GLU A 220 10.42 -21.76 -2.14
CA GLU A 220 11.22 -22.81 -2.77
C GLU A 220 11.78 -23.79 -1.72
N GLU A 221 12.26 -23.29 -0.58
CA GLU A 221 12.77 -24.11 0.52
C GLU A 221 11.72 -25.11 1.03
N LEU A 222 10.48 -24.64 1.20
CA LEU A 222 9.41 -25.40 1.85
C LEU A 222 8.47 -26.12 0.87
N LYS A 223 8.70 -25.97 -0.45
CA LYS A 223 7.92 -26.64 -1.50
C LYS A 223 7.87 -28.17 -1.34
N PRO A 224 8.97 -28.89 -1.02
CA PRO A 224 8.92 -30.34 -0.81
C PRO A 224 8.09 -30.75 0.41
N LEU A 225 7.81 -29.81 1.31
CA LEU A 225 7.01 -30.00 2.52
C LEU A 225 5.54 -29.61 2.32
N ASN A 226 5.14 -29.21 1.10
CA ASN A 226 3.81 -28.74 0.76
C ASN A 226 3.33 -27.54 1.60
N ILE A 227 4.26 -26.70 2.05
CA ILE A 227 3.93 -25.44 2.74
C ILE A 227 3.92 -24.32 1.71
N ALA A 228 2.76 -23.71 1.49
CA ALA A 228 2.62 -22.56 0.64
C ALA A 228 3.16 -21.31 1.34
N VAL A 229 3.95 -20.51 0.63
CA VAL A 229 4.43 -19.21 1.11
C VAL A 229 4.10 -18.18 0.06
N ASN A 230 3.26 -17.20 0.41
CA ASN A 230 2.83 -16.14 -0.51
C ASN A 230 2.87 -14.78 0.20
N ALA A 231 2.87 -13.72 -0.58
CA ALA A 231 2.63 -12.36 -0.13
C ALA A 231 1.23 -11.88 -0.57
N LEU A 232 0.62 -11.02 0.24
CA LEU A 232 -0.61 -10.28 -0.10
C LEU A 232 -0.41 -8.79 0.18
N TRP A 233 -0.77 -7.97 -0.80
CA TRP A 233 -0.70 -6.52 -0.70
C TRP A 233 -1.98 -5.86 -1.21
N PRO A 234 -2.48 -4.80 -0.56
CA PRO A 234 -3.65 -4.11 -1.05
C PRO A 234 -3.32 -3.23 -2.25
N ARG A 235 -4.23 -3.18 -3.22
CA ARG A 235 -4.11 -2.30 -4.40
C ARG A 235 -4.18 -0.82 -4.02
N THR A 236 -4.94 -0.51 -2.98
CA THR A 236 -5.25 0.85 -2.55
C THR A 236 -5.01 1.00 -1.05
N ALA A 237 -4.79 2.22 -0.59
CA ALA A 237 -4.68 2.51 0.84
C ALA A 237 -5.88 1.95 1.63
N ILE A 238 -5.59 1.29 2.76
CA ILE A 238 -6.59 0.70 3.64
C ILE A 238 -6.82 1.58 4.86
N TRP A 239 -8.08 1.87 5.16
CA TRP A 239 -8.45 2.70 6.29
C TRP A 239 -8.19 1.98 7.61
N THR A 240 -7.21 2.48 8.36
CA THR A 240 -6.81 1.94 9.67
C THR A 240 -6.36 3.08 10.58
N ALA A 241 -6.24 2.82 11.88
CA ALA A 241 -5.66 3.79 12.83
C ALA A 241 -4.24 4.24 12.41
N ALA A 242 -3.43 3.33 11.85
CA ALA A 242 -2.12 3.67 11.33
C ALA A 242 -2.21 4.65 10.14
N MET A 243 -3.13 4.41 9.21
CA MET A 243 -3.36 5.32 8.08
C MET A 243 -3.85 6.70 8.53
N LYS A 244 -4.78 6.74 9.50
CA LYS A 244 -5.24 7.99 10.13
C LYS A 244 -4.08 8.79 10.72
N MET A 245 -3.17 8.13 11.43
CA MET A 245 -1.99 8.76 12.03
C MET A 245 -1.01 9.26 10.98
N LEU A 246 -0.75 8.49 9.92
CA LEU A 246 0.17 8.87 8.83
C LEU A 246 -0.35 10.04 8.01
N ALA A 247 -1.66 10.07 7.72
CA ALA A 247 -2.29 11.12 6.92
C ALA A 247 -2.68 12.37 7.73
N GLY A 248 -2.62 12.31 9.06
CA GLY A 248 -2.92 13.45 9.93
C GLY A 248 -4.41 13.80 10.03
N GLY A 249 -5.33 12.87 9.74
CA GLY A 249 -6.77 13.12 9.85
C GLY A 249 -7.67 12.13 9.10
N ASP A 250 -8.98 12.36 9.18
CA ASP A 250 -10.02 11.47 8.64
C ASP A 250 -10.35 11.71 7.16
N GLU A 251 -9.91 12.83 6.58
CA GLU A 251 -10.22 13.18 5.19
C GLU A 251 -9.69 12.14 4.19
N ILE A 252 -8.57 11.49 4.49
CA ILE A 252 -8.00 10.47 3.61
C ILE A 252 -8.88 9.21 3.55
N ALA A 253 -9.73 8.97 4.57
CA ALA A 253 -10.58 7.79 4.64
C ALA A 253 -11.46 7.66 3.40
N LYS A 254 -11.93 8.78 2.84
CA LYS A 254 -12.76 8.84 1.63
C LYS A 254 -12.07 8.27 0.38
N ARG A 255 -10.74 8.18 0.39
CA ARG A 255 -9.90 7.62 -0.68
C ARG A 255 -9.31 6.26 -0.32
N CYS A 256 -9.77 5.65 0.76
CA CYS A 256 -9.34 4.34 1.23
C CYS A 256 -10.41 3.27 1.02
N ARG A 257 -9.97 2.01 1.00
CA ARG A 257 -10.84 0.86 1.19
C ARG A 257 -10.87 0.39 2.64
N LYS A 258 -11.92 -0.34 3.00
CA LYS A 258 -12.10 -1.01 4.28
C LYS A 258 -11.12 -2.17 4.40
N VAL A 259 -10.86 -2.60 5.63
CA VAL A 259 -9.98 -3.75 5.93
C VAL A 259 -10.51 -5.07 5.37
N ASP A 260 -11.82 -5.16 5.12
CA ASP A 260 -12.54 -6.33 4.64
C ASP A 260 -11.99 -6.85 3.30
N ILE A 261 -11.53 -5.98 2.39
CA ILE A 261 -10.99 -6.41 1.10
C ILE A 261 -9.73 -7.28 1.26
N VAL A 262 -8.87 -6.93 2.20
CA VAL A 262 -7.65 -7.68 2.48
C VAL A 262 -7.99 -8.97 3.24
N ALA A 263 -9.00 -8.94 4.10
CA ALA A 263 -9.47 -10.11 4.81
C ALA A 263 -10.07 -11.16 3.86
N ASP A 264 -10.92 -10.73 2.93
CA ASP A 264 -11.53 -11.61 1.93
C ASP A 264 -10.49 -12.15 0.93
N ALA A 265 -9.53 -11.32 0.50
CA ALA A 265 -8.42 -11.78 -0.33
C ALA A 265 -7.50 -12.77 0.40
N ALA A 266 -7.21 -12.54 1.68
CA ALA A 266 -6.44 -13.47 2.49
C ALA A 266 -7.19 -14.81 2.62
N HIS A 267 -8.48 -14.79 2.93
CA HIS A 267 -9.31 -16.00 2.98
C HIS A 267 -9.26 -16.77 1.66
N ALA A 268 -9.46 -16.09 0.53
CA ALA A 268 -9.39 -16.69 -0.80
C ALA A 268 -8.02 -17.29 -1.17
N ILE A 269 -6.92 -16.82 -0.56
CA ILE A 269 -5.58 -17.43 -0.71
C ILE A 269 -5.44 -18.65 0.20
N LEU A 270 -5.82 -18.50 1.47
CA LEU A 270 -5.63 -19.50 2.52
C LEU A 270 -6.47 -20.78 2.31
N THR A 271 -7.50 -20.70 1.47
CA THR A 271 -8.32 -21.86 1.07
C THR A 271 -7.83 -22.53 -0.22
N ARG A 272 -6.79 -22.02 -0.89
CA ARG A 272 -6.16 -22.68 -2.05
C ARG A 272 -5.35 -23.90 -1.61
N ASP A 273 -5.10 -24.81 -2.56
CA ASP A 273 -4.23 -25.98 -2.38
C ASP A 273 -2.77 -25.52 -2.24
N SER A 274 -2.18 -25.75 -1.07
CA SER A 274 -0.83 -25.31 -0.71
C SER A 274 0.27 -25.94 -1.58
N ARG A 275 -0.03 -27.05 -2.26
CA ARG A 275 0.91 -27.74 -3.17
C ARG A 275 1.11 -26.98 -4.48
N ASN A 276 0.10 -26.22 -4.90
CA ASN A 276 0.05 -25.60 -6.22
C ASN A 276 0.11 -24.07 -6.17
N PHE A 277 -0.20 -23.47 -5.01
CA PHE A 277 -0.25 -22.01 -4.85
C PHE A 277 0.81 -21.51 -3.86
N THR A 278 2.05 -21.35 -4.33
CA THR A 278 3.19 -20.88 -3.52
C THR A 278 4.11 -19.98 -4.37
N GLY A 279 4.83 -19.06 -3.73
CA GLY A 279 5.77 -18.14 -4.38
C GLY A 279 5.14 -16.90 -5.02
N ASN A 280 3.87 -16.58 -4.71
CA ASN A 280 3.14 -15.51 -5.35
C ASN A 280 3.21 -14.18 -4.57
N PHE A 281 3.14 -13.07 -5.30
CA PHE A 281 2.96 -11.71 -4.76
C PHE A 281 1.58 -11.20 -5.16
N CYS A 282 0.58 -11.53 -4.34
CA CYS A 282 -0.81 -11.31 -4.65
C CYS A 282 -1.25 -9.87 -4.39
N ILE A 283 -2.15 -9.37 -5.22
CA ILE A 283 -2.89 -8.11 -5.01
C ILE A 283 -4.34 -8.42 -4.66
N ASP A 284 -4.86 -7.81 -3.60
CA ASP A 284 -6.19 -8.08 -3.06
C ASP A 284 -7.32 -8.09 -4.11
N GLU A 285 -7.41 -7.04 -4.92
CA GLU A 285 -8.42 -6.90 -5.96
C GLU A 285 -8.27 -7.97 -7.05
N GLN A 286 -7.04 -8.30 -7.44
CA GLN A 286 -6.80 -9.35 -8.44
C GLN A 286 -7.26 -10.72 -7.92
N VAL A 287 -6.87 -11.07 -6.69
CA VAL A 287 -7.29 -12.32 -6.05
C VAL A 287 -8.80 -12.43 -5.96
N LEU A 288 -9.48 -11.34 -5.61
CA LEU A 288 -10.93 -11.32 -5.49
C LEU A 288 -11.64 -11.37 -6.84
N ARG A 289 -11.09 -10.74 -7.89
CA ARG A 289 -11.58 -10.89 -9.27
C ARG A 289 -11.48 -12.35 -9.73
N GLU A 290 -10.35 -13.01 -9.46
CA GLU A 290 -10.17 -14.45 -9.71
C GLU A 290 -11.18 -15.31 -8.94
N ALA A 291 -11.56 -14.87 -7.73
CA ALA A 291 -12.59 -15.51 -6.90
C ALA A 291 -14.04 -15.15 -7.32
N GLY A 292 -14.23 -14.41 -8.42
CA GLY A 292 -15.54 -14.07 -8.98
C GLY A 292 -16.17 -12.77 -8.45
N VAL A 293 -15.46 -11.97 -7.65
CA VAL A 293 -15.95 -10.67 -7.19
C VAL A 293 -15.88 -9.66 -8.33
N THR A 294 -17.02 -9.05 -8.66
CA THR A 294 -17.14 -8.06 -9.73
C THR A 294 -17.36 -6.64 -9.21
N ASP A 295 -18.11 -6.47 -8.12
CA ASP A 295 -18.34 -5.18 -7.48
C ASP A 295 -17.42 -4.94 -6.27
N PHE A 296 -16.56 -3.93 -6.42
CA PHE A 296 -15.61 -3.51 -5.39
C PHE A 296 -16.06 -2.29 -4.59
N ASN A 297 -17.21 -1.68 -4.91
CA ASN A 297 -17.72 -0.53 -4.18
C ASN A 297 -18.05 -0.86 -2.72
N GLN A 298 -18.45 -2.10 -2.43
CA GLN A 298 -18.69 -2.59 -1.07
C GLN A 298 -17.46 -2.45 -0.15
N TYR A 299 -16.26 -2.49 -0.72
CA TYR A 299 -15.01 -2.31 0.02
C TYR A 299 -14.57 -0.86 0.14
N SER A 300 -15.13 0.08 -0.62
CA SER A 300 -14.77 1.49 -0.50
C SER A 300 -15.33 2.08 0.79
N MET A 301 -14.56 2.95 1.46
CA MET A 301 -15.08 3.74 2.57
C MET A 301 -16.19 4.68 2.11
N VAL A 302 -16.03 5.26 0.92
CA VAL A 302 -17.06 6.04 0.21
C VAL A 302 -17.08 5.59 -1.25
N PRO A 303 -18.12 4.86 -1.68
CA PRO A 303 -18.27 4.43 -3.08
C PRO A 303 -18.20 5.59 -4.09
N GLY A 304 -17.61 5.35 -5.26
CA GLY A 304 -17.49 6.34 -6.33
C GLY A 304 -16.35 7.35 -6.21
N ASN A 305 -15.65 7.42 -5.07
CA ASN A 305 -14.48 8.30 -4.91
C ASN A 305 -13.21 7.72 -5.55
N GLU A 306 -12.32 8.61 -5.99
CA GLU A 306 -10.98 8.25 -6.44
C GLU A 306 -10.13 7.70 -5.28
N LEU A 307 -9.69 6.46 -5.41
CA LEU A 307 -8.91 5.76 -4.40
C LEU A 307 -7.42 6.08 -4.50
N LEU A 308 -6.75 6.14 -3.34
CA LEU A 308 -5.30 6.27 -3.28
C LEU A 308 -4.66 4.91 -3.55
N ILE A 309 -3.87 4.79 -4.61
CA ILE A 309 -3.06 3.59 -4.89
C ILE A 309 -2.04 3.40 -3.76
N ASP A 310 -1.86 2.15 -3.33
CA ASP A 310 -0.92 1.86 -2.25
C ASP A 310 0.55 1.93 -2.73
N LEU A 311 1.45 2.02 -1.76
CA LEU A 311 2.89 2.03 -2.01
C LEU A 311 3.34 0.78 -2.78
N PHE A 312 4.41 0.94 -3.57
CA PHE A 312 5.11 -0.12 -4.30
C PHE A 312 4.42 -0.66 -5.56
N LEU A 313 3.26 -0.10 -5.93
CA LEU A 313 2.51 -0.47 -7.13
C LEU A 313 2.60 0.64 -8.20
N ASP A 314 2.88 0.26 -9.44
CA ASP A 314 2.97 1.23 -10.53
C ASP A 314 1.58 1.55 -11.11
N GLU A 315 1.33 2.82 -11.45
CA GLU A 315 0.08 3.25 -12.09
C GLU A 315 -0.18 2.54 -13.44
N SER A 316 0.87 2.03 -14.10
CA SER A 316 0.81 1.33 -15.39
C SER A 316 0.55 -0.18 -15.31
N GLU A 317 0.67 -0.81 -14.14
CA GLU A 317 0.39 -2.25 -13.97
C GLU A 317 -1.13 -2.56 -13.95
N ASN A 318 -1.94 -1.53 -14.19
CA ASN A 318 -3.39 -1.59 -14.27
C ASN A 318 -3.95 -2.26 -15.55
N ASN A 319 -3.10 -2.62 -16.50
CA ASN A 319 -3.50 -3.13 -17.83
C ASN A 319 -2.75 -4.39 -18.30
N ILE A 320 -2.17 -5.21 -17.41
CA ILE A 320 -1.59 -6.50 -17.84
C ILE A 320 -2.59 -7.61 -17.57
N GLY A 321 -3.47 -7.78 -18.54
CA GLY A 321 -4.46 -8.84 -18.64
C GLY A 321 -5.47 -8.51 -19.72
N ILE A 322 -5.05 -8.73 -20.99
CA ILE A 322 -5.81 -8.80 -22.27
C ILE A 322 -5.15 -7.90 -23.36
N ASP A 323 -4.53 -8.61 -24.32
CA ASP A 323 -4.24 -8.28 -25.72
C ASP A 323 -3.12 -7.29 -26.11
N GLN A 324 -1.97 -7.90 -26.45
CA GLN A 324 -1.30 -7.55 -27.71
C GLN A 324 -2.20 -7.98 -28.88
N ILE A 325 -2.79 -7.01 -29.59
CA ILE A 325 -3.00 -6.92 -31.04
C ILE A 325 -3.97 -5.75 -31.23
N ASN A 326 -3.42 -4.58 -31.55
CA ASN A 326 -3.90 -3.74 -32.64
C ASN A 326 -2.93 -2.56 -32.81
N ASN A 327 -2.13 -2.66 -33.87
CA ASN A 327 -1.50 -1.51 -34.49
C ASN A 327 -2.56 -0.44 -34.76
N ARG A 328 -2.33 0.77 -34.26
CA ARG A 328 -2.57 2.00 -35.02
C ARG A 328 -1.71 3.13 -34.47
N GLU A 329 -1.09 3.80 -35.42
CA GLU A 329 -0.08 4.82 -35.28
C GLU A 329 -0.60 6.10 -34.59
N SER A 330 0.38 6.77 -33.96
CA SER A 330 0.62 8.22 -33.97
C SER A 330 -0.48 9.21 -33.52
N SER A 331 -0.14 10.01 -32.50
CA SER A 331 -0.06 11.47 -32.65
C SER A 331 0.68 12.13 -31.49
N ASN A 332 1.74 12.86 -31.82
CA ASN A 332 2.44 13.84 -30.98
C ASN A 332 1.55 15.03 -30.62
N ALA A 333 1.62 15.51 -29.37
CA ALA A 333 1.39 16.91 -28.95
C ALA A 333 1.87 17.08 -27.50
N SER A 334 2.52 18.13 -27.01
CA SER A 334 3.28 19.26 -27.58
C SER A 334 3.86 20.02 -26.37
N THR A 335 5.16 20.31 -26.38
CA THR A 335 5.97 20.92 -25.30
C THR A 335 5.72 22.41 -25.04
N ASP A 336 4.71 23.03 -25.66
CA ASP A 336 4.49 24.48 -25.72
C ASP A 336 3.49 25.01 -24.66
N GLU A 337 2.57 24.16 -24.17
CA GLU A 337 1.43 24.62 -23.34
C GLU A 337 1.79 24.95 -21.88
N SER A 338 2.92 24.43 -21.38
CA SER A 338 3.26 24.54 -19.95
C SER A 338 3.98 25.83 -19.57
N THR A 339 4.76 26.43 -20.48
CA THR A 339 5.51 27.67 -20.24
C THR A 339 4.60 28.90 -20.29
N ASP A 340 3.62 28.90 -21.20
CA ASP A 340 2.61 29.96 -21.30
C ASP A 340 1.76 30.06 -20.02
N ARG A 341 1.32 28.91 -19.47
CA ARG A 341 0.53 28.85 -18.23
C ARG A 341 1.26 29.41 -17.01
N VAL A 342 2.58 29.20 -16.87
CA VAL A 342 3.38 29.78 -15.77
C VAL A 342 3.35 31.31 -15.85
N SER A 343 3.57 31.87 -17.05
CA SER A 343 3.56 33.32 -17.27
C SER A 343 2.19 33.95 -17.01
N GLN A 344 1.11 33.26 -17.38
CA GLN A 344 -0.26 33.67 -17.10
C GLN A 344 -0.56 33.71 -15.60
N ILE A 345 -0.10 32.72 -14.84
CA ILE A 345 -0.24 32.67 -13.37
C ILE A 345 0.44 33.88 -12.72
N PHE A 346 1.68 34.22 -13.11
CA PHE A 346 2.37 35.39 -12.57
C PHE A 346 1.73 36.72 -12.99
N THR A 347 1.18 36.79 -14.21
CA THR A 347 0.44 37.97 -14.69
C THR A 347 -0.84 38.17 -13.87
N HIS A 348 -1.55 37.08 -13.54
CA HIS A 348 -2.72 37.11 -12.67
C HIS A 348 -2.34 37.51 -11.23
N PHE A 349 -1.30 36.87 -10.69
CA PHE A 349 -0.78 37.17 -9.35
C PHE A 349 -0.41 38.65 -9.21
N ARG A 350 0.25 39.23 -10.22
CA ARG A 350 0.65 40.65 -10.25
C ARG A 350 -0.53 41.60 -10.04
N LYS A 351 -1.70 41.29 -10.59
CA LYS A 351 -2.92 42.11 -10.46
C LYS A 351 -3.52 42.09 -9.05
N HIS A 352 -3.11 41.14 -8.21
CA HIS A 352 -3.66 40.92 -6.87
C HIS A 352 -2.65 41.23 -5.74
N ILE A 353 -1.48 41.79 -6.05
CA ILE A 353 -0.57 42.30 -5.03
C ILE A 353 -1.14 43.61 -4.47
N THR A 354 -1.56 43.59 -3.20
CA THR A 354 -2.08 44.76 -2.47
C THR A 354 -1.16 45.14 -1.30
N SER A 355 -1.27 46.38 -0.81
CA SER A 355 -0.54 46.83 0.38
C SER A 355 -0.81 45.95 1.61
N GLU A 356 -2.05 45.48 1.78
CA GLU A 356 -2.43 44.55 2.85
C GLU A 356 -1.68 43.21 2.77
N LEU A 357 -1.49 42.67 1.56
CA LEU A 357 -0.80 41.40 1.34
C LEU A 357 0.71 41.52 1.64
N ILE A 358 1.30 42.65 1.27
CA ILE A 358 2.69 43.00 1.55
C ILE A 358 2.91 43.09 3.07
N ASP A 359 2.05 43.83 3.78
CA ASP A 359 2.18 44.04 5.22
C ASP A 359 2.00 42.76 6.05
N LYS A 360 1.15 41.83 5.62
CA LYS A 360 0.92 40.55 6.33
C LYS A 360 2.01 39.52 6.07
N THR A 361 2.57 39.51 4.87
CA THR A 361 3.49 38.44 4.42
C THR A 361 4.94 38.77 4.74
N LYS A 362 5.41 39.96 4.33
CA LYS A 362 6.78 40.46 4.53
C LYS A 362 7.87 39.47 4.13
N GLY A 363 7.75 38.88 2.93
CA GLY A 363 8.68 37.86 2.44
C GLY A 363 8.96 37.97 0.94
N ILE A 364 10.18 37.59 0.55
CA ILE A 364 10.63 37.51 -0.85
C ILE A 364 10.86 36.05 -1.23
N TYR A 365 10.17 35.60 -2.27
CA TYR A 365 10.11 34.22 -2.72
C TYR A 365 10.68 34.10 -4.14
N VAL A 366 11.50 33.08 -4.38
CA VAL A 366 12.00 32.72 -5.72
C VAL A 366 11.59 31.31 -6.07
N PHE A 367 11.17 31.09 -7.31
CA PHE A 367 10.72 29.83 -7.88
C PHE A 367 11.65 29.44 -9.01
N ASN A 368 12.43 28.38 -8.78
CA ASN A 368 13.20 27.69 -9.80
C ASN A 368 12.31 26.59 -10.38
N ILE A 369 11.81 26.82 -11.59
CA ILE A 369 10.85 25.95 -12.26
C ILE A 369 11.59 25.13 -13.32
N ALA A 370 11.70 23.84 -13.09
CA ALA A 370 12.28 22.87 -14.02
C ALA A 370 11.23 22.42 -15.04
N GLY A 371 11.62 22.32 -16.31
CA GLY A 371 10.74 21.92 -17.41
C GLY A 371 11.51 21.84 -18.72
N ALA A 372 10.79 21.74 -19.84
CA ALA A 372 11.39 21.81 -21.18
C ALA A 372 12.14 23.14 -21.39
N GLU A 373 11.59 24.23 -20.84
CA GLU A 373 12.29 25.51 -20.69
C GLU A 373 12.40 25.87 -19.20
N PRO A 374 13.57 25.65 -18.57
CA PRO A 374 13.79 26.05 -17.19
C PRO A 374 13.66 27.56 -17.03
N SER A 375 12.93 28.01 -16.01
CA SER A 375 12.75 29.43 -15.75
C SER A 375 12.84 29.75 -14.26
N VAL A 376 13.23 30.98 -13.96
CA VAL A 376 13.28 31.53 -12.60
C VAL A 376 12.26 32.65 -12.53
N TRP A 377 11.50 32.69 -11.44
CA TRP A 377 10.50 33.72 -11.19
C TRP A 377 10.54 34.16 -9.73
N HIS A 378 10.12 35.38 -9.45
CA HIS A 378 10.08 35.89 -8.08
C HIS A 378 8.73 36.49 -7.70
N ILE A 379 8.47 36.52 -6.39
CA ILE A 379 7.39 37.24 -5.73
C ILE A 379 7.99 37.99 -4.54
N ASP A 380 8.03 39.30 -4.60
CA ASP A 380 8.41 40.21 -3.52
C ASP A 380 7.15 40.78 -2.86
N LEU A 381 6.91 40.36 -1.62
CA LEU A 381 5.86 40.88 -0.74
C LEU A 381 6.49 41.52 0.51
N LYS A 382 7.68 42.11 0.38
CA LYS A 382 8.45 42.72 1.47
C LYS A 382 8.82 44.17 1.14
N SER A 383 9.12 44.46 -0.12
CA SER A 383 9.39 45.82 -0.60
C SER A 383 8.12 46.67 -0.67
N ALA A 384 8.26 47.99 -0.48
CA ALA A 384 7.14 48.92 -0.29
C ALA A 384 6.05 48.92 -1.39
N LYS A 385 6.38 48.51 -2.62
CA LYS A 385 5.40 48.39 -3.72
C LYS A 385 5.03 46.94 -4.06
N GLY A 386 5.76 45.96 -3.52
CA GLY A 386 5.75 44.57 -3.98
C GLY A 386 6.11 44.41 -5.46
N SER A 387 6.51 43.21 -5.87
CA SER A 387 6.72 42.90 -7.28
C SER A 387 6.59 41.41 -7.53
N CYS A 388 6.28 41.03 -8.78
CA CYS A 388 6.48 39.65 -9.22
C CYS A 388 6.76 39.64 -10.72
N GLY A 389 7.51 38.66 -11.19
CA GLY A 389 7.88 38.57 -12.60
C GLY A 389 9.00 37.56 -12.85
N PRO A 390 9.42 37.42 -14.12
CA PRO A 390 10.49 36.53 -14.50
C PRO A 390 11.84 37.05 -13.98
N GLY A 391 12.76 36.13 -13.74
CA GLY A 391 14.09 36.39 -13.20
C GLY A 391 14.13 36.48 -11.67
N GLU A 392 15.34 36.62 -11.16
CA GLU A 392 15.60 36.91 -9.75
C GLU A 392 15.18 38.35 -9.39
N PRO A 393 14.87 38.62 -8.11
CA PRO A 393 14.62 39.99 -7.66
C PRO A 393 15.86 40.88 -7.84
N ALA A 394 15.69 42.21 -7.77
CA ALA A 394 16.75 43.19 -8.06
C ALA A 394 18.08 42.89 -7.33
N ASN A 395 19.21 43.13 -8.00
CA ASN A 395 20.55 42.85 -7.47
C ASN A 395 20.75 43.40 -6.06
N GLY A 396 21.23 42.55 -5.14
CA GLY A 396 21.43 42.88 -3.72
C GLY A 396 20.24 42.60 -2.81
N THR A 397 19.13 42.07 -3.33
CA THR A 397 17.96 41.68 -2.53
C THR A 397 18.17 40.35 -1.82
N ASN A 398 18.03 40.32 -0.50
CA ASN A 398 18.07 39.07 0.27
C ASN A 398 16.77 38.28 0.10
N VAL A 399 16.85 37.16 -0.64
CA VAL A 399 15.74 36.23 -0.85
C VAL A 399 15.48 35.43 0.44
N ASP A 400 14.24 35.44 0.91
CA ASP A 400 13.85 34.76 2.15
C ASP A 400 13.57 33.26 1.93
N VAL A 401 13.03 32.89 0.75
CA VAL A 401 12.63 31.51 0.44
C VAL A 401 12.85 31.19 -1.04
N TRP A 402 13.42 30.02 -1.29
CA TRP A 402 13.62 29.43 -2.61
C TRP A 402 12.80 28.16 -2.75
N PHE A 403 11.99 28.09 -3.79
CA PHE A 403 11.23 26.92 -4.19
C PHE A 403 11.85 26.31 -5.44
N ASN A 404 12.03 25.00 -5.45
CA ASN A 404 12.49 24.25 -6.62
C ASN A 404 11.44 23.20 -6.96
N MET A 405 10.85 23.25 -8.16
CA MET A 405 9.74 22.37 -8.56
C MET A 405 9.67 22.22 -10.08
N SER A 406 8.84 21.30 -10.58
CA SER A 406 8.55 21.25 -12.02
C SER A 406 7.48 22.27 -12.43
N SER A 407 7.41 22.61 -13.73
CA SER A 407 6.35 23.46 -14.29
C SER A 407 4.94 22.91 -14.00
N GLY A 408 4.75 21.60 -14.15
CA GLY A 408 3.48 20.96 -13.79
C GLY A 408 3.13 21.09 -12.31
N ALA A 409 4.10 20.89 -11.41
CA ALA A 409 3.87 21.06 -9.97
C ALA A 409 3.56 22.51 -9.61
N PHE A 410 4.23 23.47 -10.24
CA PHE A 410 3.96 24.90 -10.08
C PHE A 410 2.53 25.25 -10.50
N VAL A 411 2.15 24.86 -11.72
CA VAL A 411 0.80 25.15 -12.27
C VAL A 411 -0.27 24.53 -11.38
N SER A 412 -0.16 23.25 -11.04
CA SER A 412 -1.13 22.59 -10.16
C SER A 412 -1.18 23.22 -8.76
N MET A 413 -0.07 23.77 -8.27
CA MET A 413 -0.04 24.44 -6.96
C MET A 413 -0.80 25.77 -7.00
N PHE A 414 -0.56 26.59 -8.02
CA PHE A 414 -1.18 27.90 -8.16
C PHE A 414 -2.61 27.88 -8.69
N THR A 415 -3.06 26.79 -9.32
CA THR A 415 -4.48 26.53 -9.62
C THR A 415 -5.22 25.84 -8.45
N GLY A 416 -4.49 25.42 -7.42
CA GLY A 416 -5.03 24.80 -6.22
C GLY A 416 -5.44 23.33 -6.36
N GLN A 417 -4.96 22.65 -7.41
CA GLN A 417 -5.05 21.20 -7.59
C GLN A 417 -4.04 20.44 -6.71
N LEU A 418 -2.95 21.11 -6.31
CA LEU A 418 -1.89 20.56 -5.47
C LEU A 418 -1.62 21.49 -4.29
N LYS A 419 -1.80 21.01 -3.05
CA LYS A 419 -1.46 21.81 -1.86
C LYS A 419 0.07 21.94 -1.71
N PRO A 420 0.61 23.11 -1.33
CA PRO A 420 2.05 23.30 -1.12
C PRO A 420 2.67 22.31 -0.13
N THR A 421 1.95 22.00 0.96
CA THR A 421 2.36 20.99 1.95
C THR A 421 2.51 19.60 1.34
N VAL A 422 1.56 19.18 0.51
CA VAL A 422 1.59 17.90 -0.21
C VAL A 422 2.72 17.89 -1.24
N ALA A 423 2.90 18.97 -2.00
CA ALA A 423 3.99 19.10 -2.98
C ALA A 423 5.37 18.96 -2.32
N PHE A 424 5.53 19.56 -1.13
CA PHE A 424 6.77 19.45 -0.37
C PHE A 424 7.00 18.05 0.18
N MET A 425 6.00 17.47 0.85
CA MET A 425 6.08 16.13 1.43
C MET A 425 6.26 15.03 0.38
N SER A 426 5.68 15.21 -0.81
CA SER A 426 5.83 14.27 -1.93
C SER A 426 7.13 14.48 -2.73
N GLY A 427 7.97 15.44 -2.35
CA GLY A 427 9.21 15.78 -3.05
C GLY A 427 9.02 16.41 -4.44
N LYS A 428 7.80 16.84 -4.79
CA LYS A 428 7.49 17.58 -6.03
C LYS A 428 7.92 19.05 -5.93
N MET A 429 8.15 19.54 -4.71
CA MET A 429 8.68 20.85 -4.40
C MET A 429 9.76 20.73 -3.32
N LYS A 430 10.90 21.41 -3.49
CA LYS A 430 11.91 21.60 -2.45
C LYS A 430 11.91 23.05 -2.00
N VAL A 431 12.03 23.27 -0.69
CA VAL A 431 12.07 24.61 -0.09
C VAL A 431 13.43 24.82 0.56
N LYS A 432 14.06 25.97 0.34
CA LYS A 432 15.28 26.41 1.02
C LYS A 432 15.07 27.83 1.55
N GLY A 433 15.44 28.10 2.80
CA GLY A 433 15.24 29.41 3.44
C GLY A 433 14.27 29.37 4.61
N ASN A 434 13.55 30.47 4.85
CA ASN A 434 12.68 30.60 6.02
C ASN A 434 11.37 29.81 5.88
N MET A 435 11.27 28.69 6.57
CA MET A 435 10.10 27.80 6.53
C MET A 435 8.80 28.47 7.01
N GLY A 436 8.87 29.39 7.98
CA GLY A 436 7.69 30.13 8.45
C GLY A 436 7.11 31.02 7.35
N LEU A 437 7.97 31.69 6.58
CA LEU A 437 7.55 32.47 5.41
C LEU A 437 7.06 31.58 4.27
N ALA A 438 7.65 30.39 4.10
CA ALA A 438 7.19 29.42 3.10
C ALA A 438 5.73 28.98 3.35
N PHE A 439 5.35 28.71 4.61
CA PHE A 439 3.96 28.39 4.97
C PHE A 439 3.01 29.59 4.85
N LYS A 440 3.50 30.83 5.03
CA LYS A 440 2.67 32.02 4.79
C LYS A 440 2.28 32.17 3.32
N LEU A 441 3.12 31.74 2.38
CA LEU A 441 2.79 31.79 0.95
C LEU A 441 1.53 30.98 0.63
N GLU A 442 1.31 29.84 1.30
CA GLU A 442 0.07 29.05 1.11
C GLU A 442 -1.19 29.86 1.47
N LYS A 443 -1.13 30.66 2.54
CA LYS A 443 -2.23 31.56 2.92
C LYS A 443 -2.44 32.67 1.90
N VAL A 444 -1.35 33.21 1.34
CA VAL A 444 -1.38 34.21 0.26
C VAL A 444 -2.04 33.64 -0.99
N MET A 445 -1.66 32.42 -1.40
CA MET A 445 -2.22 31.75 -2.57
C MET A 445 -3.74 31.50 -2.43
N ASN A 446 -4.22 31.21 -1.22
CA ASN A 446 -5.65 31.01 -0.95
C ASN A 446 -6.47 32.31 -0.93
N GLN A 447 -5.83 33.47 -0.82
CA GLN A 447 -6.48 34.78 -0.84
C GLN A 447 -6.60 35.36 -2.25
N ILE A 448 -5.91 34.77 -3.23
CA ILE A 448 -5.98 35.18 -4.63
C ILE A 448 -7.12 34.39 -5.30
N PRO A 449 -8.09 35.05 -5.96
CA PRO A 449 -9.14 34.36 -6.70
C PRO A 449 -8.54 33.41 -7.72
N LYS A 450 -8.93 32.13 -7.66
CA LYS A 450 -8.48 31.12 -8.62
C LYS A 450 -9.08 31.44 -10.00
N GLN A 451 -8.27 31.35 -11.05
CA GLN A 451 -8.79 31.39 -12.41
C GLN A 451 -9.71 30.19 -12.62
N SER A 452 -10.95 30.48 -13.03
CA SER A 452 -11.98 29.51 -13.42
C SER A 452 -11.66 28.83 -14.73
#